data_AF-A0A9X1DNN7-F1
#
_entry.id   AF-A0A9X1DNN7-F1
#
_cell.length_a   1.000
_cell.length_b   1.000
_cell.length_c   1.000
_cell.angle_alpha   90.00
_cell.angle_beta   90.00
_cell.angle_gamma   90.00
#
_symmetry.space_group_name_H-M   'P 1'
#
loop_
_entity.id
_entity.type
_entity.pdbx_description
1 polymer ?
#
loop_
_entity_poly.entity_id
_entity_poly.type
_entity_poly.pdbx_seq_one_letter_code
_entity_poly.pdbx_strand_id
1 'polypeptide(L)'
;MTSTYTLHQISFLFLTKLFFGNYKKMLFTVILVTLIPFLIYPSFMAHFILKFYVVFFVGLFLSYIIHEYLHIWCLKRSREEGEIVVEFSLMKISLYPQFELSKGEMLKVALLPALMLPIVGLGFVSIGTWMEQTFLTLTGYIYILHVINILPPLGDGIMILKALLTNNSA
;
A
#
# COMPACT_ATOMS: atom_id res chain seq x y z
N MET A 1 -1.98 -3.91 -16.97
CA MET A 1 -2.28 -2.65 -17.69
C MET A 1 -1.20 -1.65 -17.30
N THR A 2 -0.61 -0.96 -18.26
CA THR A 2 0.52 -0.07 -18.02
C THR A 2 0.17 1.32 -18.55
N SER A 3 0.31 2.34 -17.71
CA SER A 3 0.02 3.73 -18.07
C SER A 3 1.12 4.64 -17.51
N THR A 4 1.49 5.67 -18.28
CA THR A 4 2.50 6.66 -17.86
C THR A 4 1.80 7.94 -17.42
N TYR A 5 2.25 8.52 -16.31
CA TYR A 5 1.76 9.80 -15.80
C TYR A 5 2.93 10.69 -15.39
N THR A 6 2.71 12.00 -15.38
CA THR A 6 3.70 12.92 -14.83
C THR A 6 3.70 12.82 -13.30
N LEU A 7 4.87 12.95 -12.68
CA LEU A 7 5.06 12.79 -11.24
C LEU A 7 4.07 13.64 -10.43
N HIS A 8 3.88 14.90 -10.82
CA HIS A 8 2.96 15.82 -10.13
C HIS A 8 1.50 15.40 -10.18
N GLN A 9 1.04 14.76 -11.27
CA GLN A 9 -0.35 14.28 -11.41
C GLN A 9 -0.71 13.20 -10.38
N ILE A 10 0.28 12.44 -9.91
CA ILE A 10 0.05 11.33 -8.98
C ILE A 10 -0.17 11.87 -7.55
N SER A 11 -1.41 12.19 -7.22
CA SER A 11 -1.86 12.51 -5.86
C SER A 11 -2.37 11.26 -5.12
N PHE A 12 -2.51 11.35 -3.79
CA PHE A 12 -3.13 10.29 -2.99
C PHE A 12 -4.55 9.94 -3.48
N LEU A 13 -5.35 10.97 -3.82
CA LEU A 13 -6.69 10.77 -4.36
C LEU A 13 -6.65 10.12 -5.74
N PHE A 14 -5.68 10.48 -6.58
CA PHE A 14 -5.50 9.87 -7.89
C PHE A 14 -5.12 8.38 -7.77
N LEU A 15 -4.16 8.03 -6.90
CA LEU A 15 -3.81 6.64 -6.61
C LEU A 15 -4.99 5.85 -6.06
N THR A 16 -5.74 6.44 -5.14
CA THR A 16 -6.99 5.84 -4.63
C THR A 16 -7.96 5.55 -5.77
N LYS A 17 -8.25 6.55 -6.63
CA LYS A 17 -9.14 6.37 -7.79
C LYS A 17 -8.64 5.28 -8.75
N LEU A 18 -7.34 5.22 -9.01
CA LEU A 18 -6.73 4.19 -9.84
C LEU A 18 -6.89 2.79 -9.22
N PHE A 19 -6.65 2.65 -7.91
CA PHE A 19 -6.79 1.40 -7.19
C PHE A 19 -8.24 0.90 -7.28
N PHE A 20 -9.20 1.72 -6.87
CA PHE A 20 -10.62 1.34 -6.92
C PHE A 20 -11.12 1.12 -8.35
N GLY A 21 -10.64 1.91 -9.32
CA GLY A 21 -11.00 1.77 -10.73
C GLY A 21 -10.58 0.43 -11.33
N ASN A 22 -9.35 -0.02 -11.05
CA ASN A 22 -8.83 -1.28 -11.59
C ASN A 22 -9.37 -2.51 -10.85
N TYR A 23 -9.55 -2.43 -9.53
CA TYR A 23 -10.07 -3.55 -8.74
C TYR A 23 -11.60 -3.55 -8.58
N LYS A 24 -12.34 -2.68 -9.27
CA LYS A 24 -13.81 -2.54 -9.12
C LYS A 24 -14.58 -3.85 -9.22
N LYS A 25 -14.20 -4.74 -10.14
CA LYS A 25 -14.87 -6.04 -10.32
C LYS A 25 -14.65 -6.96 -9.12
N MET A 26 -13.42 -7.03 -8.61
CA MET A 26 -13.09 -7.80 -7.42
C MET A 26 -13.81 -7.23 -6.20
N LEU A 27 -13.77 -5.91 -6.01
CA LEU A 27 -14.46 -5.22 -4.92
C LEU A 27 -15.97 -5.48 -4.92
N PHE A 28 -16.59 -5.36 -6.09
CA PHE A 28 -18.02 -5.64 -6.25
C PHE A 28 -18.34 -7.11 -5.93
N THR A 29 -17.48 -8.04 -6.36
CA THR A 29 -17.63 -9.48 -6.07
C THR A 29 -17.51 -9.75 -4.57
N VAL A 30 -16.52 -9.17 -3.90
CA VAL A 30 -16.36 -9.30 -2.43
C VAL A 30 -17.60 -8.79 -1.73
N ILE A 31 -18.13 -7.62 -2.11
CA ILE A 31 -19.36 -7.07 -1.54
C ILE A 31 -20.53 -8.04 -1.70
N LEU A 32 -20.81 -8.49 -2.93
CA LEU A 32 -21.90 -9.43 -3.19
C LEU A 32 -21.78 -10.73 -2.39
N VAL A 33 -20.60 -11.35 -2.38
CA VAL A 33 -20.36 -12.61 -1.66
C VAL A 33 -20.57 -12.43 -0.16
N THR A 34 -20.11 -11.32 0.42
CA THR A 34 -20.30 -11.04 1.86
C THR A 34 -21.75 -10.73 2.23
N LEU A 35 -22.60 -10.30 1.29
CA LEU A 35 -24.02 -10.05 1.54
C LEU A 35 -24.88 -11.32 1.51
N ILE A 36 -24.43 -12.41 0.88
CA ILE A 36 -25.20 -13.66 0.81
C ILE A 36 -25.48 -14.24 2.23
N PRO A 37 -24.48 -14.38 3.13
CA PRO A 37 -24.74 -14.83 4.49
C PRO A 37 -25.64 -13.88 5.30
N PHE A 38 -25.62 -12.58 4.99
CA PHE A 38 -26.45 -11.58 5.66
C PHE A 38 -27.95 -11.81 5.44
N LEU A 39 -28.34 -12.33 4.28
CA LEU A 39 -29.74 -12.67 3.98
C LEU A 39 -30.27 -13.81 4.87
N ILE A 40 -29.38 -14.64 5.43
CA ILE A 40 -29.74 -15.81 6.23
C ILE A 40 -29.65 -15.48 7.74
N TYR A 41 -28.63 -14.73 8.17
CA TYR A 41 -28.37 -14.44 9.59
C TYR A 41 -28.05 -12.94 9.85
N PRO A 42 -29.03 -12.02 9.68
CA PRO A 42 -28.75 -10.59 9.58
C PRO A 42 -28.11 -9.98 10.84
N SER A 43 -28.55 -10.35 12.04
CA SER A 43 -28.08 -9.74 13.29
C SER A 43 -26.61 -10.03 13.59
N PHE A 44 -26.19 -11.30 13.49
CA PHE A 44 -24.80 -11.70 13.68
C PHE A 44 -23.91 -11.26 12.51
N MET A 45 -24.42 -11.40 11.28
CA MET A 45 -23.62 -11.12 10.08
C MET A 45 -23.36 -9.63 9.88
N ALA A 46 -24.25 -8.72 10.32
CA ALA A 46 -24.00 -7.27 10.25
C ALA A 46 -22.65 -6.89 10.87
N HIS A 47 -22.42 -7.35 12.10
CA HIS A 47 -21.23 -7.01 12.86
C HIS A 47 -19.98 -7.68 12.31
N PHE A 48 -20.10 -8.95 11.88
CA PHE A 48 -19.02 -9.68 11.23
C PHE A 48 -18.59 -9.01 9.92
N ILE A 49 -19.54 -8.66 9.05
CA ILE A 49 -19.28 -8.01 7.75
C ILE A 49 -18.61 -6.65 7.95
N LEU A 50 -19.07 -5.86 8.92
CA LEU A 50 -18.45 -4.57 9.22
C LEU A 50 -16.98 -4.75 9.66
N LYS A 51 -16.71 -5.68 10.58
CA LYS A 51 -15.34 -6.01 11.02
C LYS A 51 -14.47 -6.50 9.86
N PHE A 52 -15.02 -7.37 9.01
CA PHE A 52 -14.34 -7.84 7.80
C PHE A 52 -13.99 -6.68 6.87
N TYR A 53 -14.91 -5.75 6.62
CA TYR A 53 -14.65 -4.59 5.77
C TYR A 53 -13.63 -3.62 6.34
N VAL A 54 -13.55 -3.45 7.67
CA VAL A 54 -12.45 -2.68 8.27
C VAL A 54 -11.11 -3.34 7.95
N VAL A 55 -10.96 -4.65 8.20
CA VAL A 55 -9.72 -5.36 7.89
C VAL A 55 -9.40 -5.34 6.39
N PHE A 56 -10.42 -5.48 5.54
CA PHE A 56 -10.25 -5.54 4.09
C PHE A 56 -9.93 -4.16 3.50
N PHE A 57 -10.75 -3.13 3.74
CA PHE A 57 -10.55 -1.82 3.13
C PHE A 57 -9.50 -0.98 3.86
N VAL A 58 -9.53 -0.95 5.20
CA VAL A 58 -8.56 -0.17 5.98
C VAL A 58 -7.26 -0.95 6.13
N GLY A 59 -7.33 -2.23 6.47
CA GLY A 59 -6.14 -3.07 6.61
C GLY A 59 -5.44 -3.30 5.28
N LEU A 60 -6.08 -3.96 4.31
CA LEU A 60 -5.40 -4.31 3.04
C LEU A 60 -5.34 -3.12 2.07
N PHE A 61 -6.46 -2.61 1.59
CA PHE A 61 -6.44 -1.62 0.50
C PHE A 61 -5.73 -0.33 0.86
N LEU A 62 -6.11 0.26 2.00
CA LEU A 62 -5.55 1.55 2.41
C LEU A 62 -4.06 1.45 2.75
N SER A 63 -3.60 0.34 3.36
CA SER A 63 -2.15 0.17 3.62
C SER A 63 -1.33 0.14 2.33
N TYR A 64 -1.77 -0.58 1.30
CA TYR A 64 -1.11 -0.60 -0.01
C TYR A 64 -1.15 0.78 -0.70
N ILE A 65 -2.28 1.49 -0.64
CA ILE A 65 -2.37 2.85 -1.23
C ILE A 65 -1.41 3.80 -0.50
N ILE A 66 -1.35 3.75 0.83
CA ILE A 66 -0.40 4.56 1.61
C ILE A 66 1.04 4.16 1.27
N HIS A 67 1.34 2.87 1.15
CA HIS A 67 2.66 2.37 0.76
C HIS A 67 3.15 3.00 -0.55
N GLU A 68 2.37 2.84 -1.61
CA GLU A 68 2.68 3.38 -2.94
C GLU A 68 2.69 4.91 -2.96
N TYR A 69 1.81 5.55 -2.19
CA TYR A 69 1.81 7.01 -2.09
C TYR A 69 3.07 7.54 -1.40
N LEU A 70 3.59 6.86 -0.38
CA LEU A 70 4.82 7.26 0.30
C LEU A 70 6.04 7.18 -0.64
N HIS A 71 6.08 6.20 -1.55
CA HIS A 71 7.07 6.16 -2.64
C HIS A 71 7.01 7.43 -3.50
N ILE A 72 5.82 7.78 -3.98
CA ILE A 72 5.60 8.98 -4.82
C ILE A 72 5.93 10.26 -4.06
N TRP A 73 5.56 10.33 -2.78
CA TRP A 73 5.85 11.48 -1.94
C TRP A 73 7.35 11.69 -1.78
N CYS A 74 8.13 10.62 -1.61
CA CYS A 74 9.60 10.69 -1.64
C CYS A 74 10.11 11.20 -2.98
N LEU A 75 9.62 10.62 -4.08
CA LEU A 75 10.05 11.00 -5.44
C LEU A 75 9.78 12.48 -5.73
N LYS A 76 8.61 13.00 -5.32
CA LYS A 76 8.24 14.43 -5.45
C LYS A 76 9.13 15.38 -4.64
N ARG A 77 9.78 14.89 -3.58
CA ARG A 77 10.74 15.67 -2.80
C ARG A 77 12.15 15.62 -3.38
N SER A 78 12.43 14.61 -4.18
CA SER A 78 13.72 14.40 -4.84
C SER A 78 13.81 15.08 -6.19
N ARG A 79 12.70 15.13 -6.94
CA ARG A 79 12.64 15.70 -8.29
C ARG A 79 11.39 16.57 -8.42
N GLU A 80 11.54 17.70 -9.12
CA GLU A 80 10.40 18.52 -9.55
C GLU A 80 9.68 17.80 -10.69
N GLU A 81 10.40 17.47 -11.76
CA GLU A 81 9.82 16.83 -12.94
C GLU A 81 10.22 15.36 -13.08
N GLY A 82 9.38 14.60 -13.79
CA GLY A 82 9.64 13.20 -14.09
C GLY A 82 8.38 12.45 -14.50
N GLU A 83 8.58 11.31 -15.16
CA GLU A 83 7.50 10.40 -15.53
C GLU A 83 7.52 9.16 -14.62
N ILE A 84 6.33 8.71 -14.25
CA ILE A 84 6.10 7.49 -13.50
C ILE A 84 5.25 6.55 -14.34
N VAL A 85 5.75 5.33 -14.51
CA VAL A 85 4.98 4.23 -15.08
C VAL A 85 4.23 3.53 -13.96
N VAL A 86 2.92 3.40 -14.14
CA VAL A 86 2.01 2.69 -13.23
C VAL A 86 1.65 1.37 -13.88
N GLU A 87 2.04 0.28 -13.24
CA GLU A 87 1.72 -1.07 -13.69
C GLU A 87 0.72 -1.72 -12.74
N PHE A 88 -0.36 -2.27 -13.32
CA PHE A 88 -1.36 -3.04 -12.60
C PHE A 88 -1.22 -4.53 -12.90
N SER A 89 -1.06 -5.31 -11.85
CA SER A 89 -1.20 -6.77 -11.85
C SER A 89 -2.43 -7.20 -11.04
N LEU A 90 -2.70 -8.51 -10.98
CA LEU A 90 -3.83 -9.05 -10.22
C LEU A 90 -3.79 -8.71 -8.71
N MET A 91 -2.60 -8.55 -8.14
CA MET A 91 -2.40 -8.45 -6.69
C MET A 91 -1.67 -7.18 -6.24
N LYS A 92 -1.09 -6.42 -7.17
CA LYS A 92 -0.31 -5.22 -6.83
C LYS A 92 -0.41 -4.15 -7.91
N ILE A 93 -0.35 -2.90 -7.45
CA ILE A 93 0.05 -1.75 -8.27
C ILE A 93 1.54 -1.57 -8.04
N SER A 94 2.30 -1.25 -9.08
CA SER A 94 3.71 -0.91 -8.96
C SER A 94 3.99 0.40 -9.67
N LEU A 95 4.74 1.27 -9.01
CA LEU A 95 5.09 2.61 -9.47
C LEU A 95 6.59 2.65 -9.80
N TYR A 96 6.92 2.88 -11.06
CA TYR A 96 8.29 2.87 -11.55
C TYR A 96 8.69 4.26 -12.07
N PRO A 97 9.68 4.93 -11.47
CA PRO A 97 10.21 6.16 -12.04
C PRO A 97 10.97 5.88 -13.34
N GLN A 98 10.75 6.72 -14.36
CA GLN A 98 11.46 6.67 -15.64
C GLN A 98 12.67 7.61 -15.68
N PHE A 99 13.20 7.97 -14.51
CA PHE A 99 14.34 8.84 -14.34
C PHE A 99 15.33 8.22 -13.36
N GLU A 100 16.60 8.62 -13.46
CA GLU A 100 17.64 8.10 -12.61
C GLU A 100 17.56 8.69 -11.19
N LEU A 101 17.66 7.78 -10.22
CA LEU A 101 17.76 8.10 -8.80
C LEU A 101 19.20 7.92 -8.35
N SER A 102 19.69 8.85 -7.52
CA SER A 102 20.92 8.63 -6.79
C SER A 102 20.74 7.55 -5.73
N LYS A 103 21.85 6.97 -5.25
CA LYS A 103 21.87 5.97 -4.17
C LYS A 103 21.07 6.41 -2.94
N GLY A 104 21.24 7.66 -2.52
CA GLY A 104 20.54 8.21 -1.35
C GLY A 104 19.04 8.31 -1.58
N GLU A 105 18.60 8.64 -2.79
CA GLU A 105 17.19 8.72 -3.15
C GLU A 105 16.54 7.35 -3.22
N MET A 106 17.20 6.37 -3.85
CA MET A 106 16.73 4.99 -3.87
C MET A 106 16.50 4.44 -2.46
N LEU A 107 17.46 4.65 -1.55
CA LEU A 107 17.32 4.21 -0.15
C LEU A 107 16.18 4.93 0.56
N LYS A 108 16.01 6.24 0.37
CA LYS A 108 14.91 7.01 0.99
C LYS A 108 13.54 6.55 0.49
N VAL A 109 13.41 6.36 -0.82
CA VAL A 109 12.17 5.88 -1.45
C VAL A 109 11.84 4.49 -0.91
N ALA A 110 12.79 3.56 -0.90
CA ALA A 110 12.55 2.19 -0.41
C ALA A 110 12.26 2.09 1.09
N LEU A 111 13.00 2.81 1.94
CA LEU A 111 12.92 2.64 3.39
C LEU A 111 11.77 3.41 4.03
N LEU A 112 11.36 4.56 3.50
CA LEU A 112 10.36 5.38 4.17
C LEU A 112 9.01 4.65 4.34
N PRO A 113 8.40 4.02 3.31
CA PRO A 113 7.14 3.31 3.47
C PRO A 113 7.27 2.15 4.46
N ALA A 114 8.39 1.44 4.41
CA ALA A 114 8.68 0.31 5.28
C ALA A 114 8.89 0.69 6.76
N LEU A 115 9.26 1.95 7.05
CA LEU A 115 9.38 2.45 8.42
C LEU A 115 8.07 3.09 8.91
N MET A 116 7.40 3.85 8.04
CA MET A 116 6.18 4.58 8.40
C MET A 116 4.99 3.66 8.63
N LEU A 117 4.79 2.63 7.81
CA LEU A 117 3.63 1.74 7.94
C LEU A 117 3.64 0.92 9.23
N PRO A 118 4.77 0.32 9.67
CA PRO A 118 4.81 -0.35 10.97
C PRO A 118 4.51 0.58 12.14
N ILE A 119 4.91 1.85 12.11
CA ILE A 119 4.57 2.82 13.17
C ILE A 119 3.04 3.00 13.25
N VAL A 120 2.38 3.20 12.10
CA VAL A 120 0.91 3.28 12.02
C VAL A 120 0.27 1.97 12.49
N GLY A 121 0.83 0.83 12.08
CA GLY A 121 0.36 -0.50 12.47
C GLY A 121 0.47 -0.76 13.98
N LEU A 122 1.57 -0.37 14.62
CA LEU A 122 1.74 -0.43 16.07
C LEU A 122 0.69 0.43 16.80
N GLY A 123 0.34 1.58 16.24
CA GLY A 123 -0.79 2.39 16.74
C GLY A 123 -2.10 1.61 16.72
N PHE A 124 -2.44 0.98 15.59
CA PHE A 124 -3.64 0.12 15.49
C PHE A 124 -3.60 -1.09 16.43
N VAL A 125 -2.46 -1.76 16.56
CA VAL A 125 -2.29 -2.88 17.51
C VAL A 125 -2.49 -2.42 18.94
N SER A 126 -1.94 -1.26 19.32
CA SER A 126 -2.04 -0.72 20.67
C SER A 126 -3.49 -0.36 21.02
N ILE A 127 -4.17 0.38 20.13
CA ILE A 127 -5.59 0.73 20.30
C ILE A 127 -6.46 -0.53 20.30
N GLY A 128 -6.23 -1.45 19.35
CA GLY A 128 -6.99 -2.69 19.24
C GLY A 128 -6.84 -3.58 20.47
N THR A 129 -5.65 -3.66 21.04
CA THR A 129 -5.40 -4.42 22.28
C THR A 129 -6.06 -3.74 23.47
N TRP A 130 -5.94 -2.42 23.59
CA TRP A 130 -6.56 -1.65 24.68
C TRP A 130 -8.10 -1.74 24.68
N MET A 131 -8.72 -1.76 23.49
CA MET A 131 -10.17 -1.86 23.33
C MET A 131 -10.68 -3.30 23.19
N GLU A 132 -9.80 -4.30 23.29
CA GLU A 132 -10.11 -5.72 23.05
C GLU A 132 -10.76 -5.99 21.67
N GLN A 133 -10.38 -5.21 20.65
CA GLN A 133 -10.90 -5.31 19.29
C GLN A 133 -9.92 -6.03 18.35
N THR A 134 -10.10 -7.35 18.19
CA THR A 134 -9.23 -8.19 17.35
C THR A 134 -9.11 -7.70 15.89
N PHE A 135 -10.16 -7.11 15.32
CA PHE A 135 -10.13 -6.63 13.93
C PHE A 135 -9.21 -5.40 13.76
N LEU A 136 -9.11 -4.53 14.77
CA LEU A 136 -8.15 -3.42 14.76
C LEU A 136 -6.72 -3.94 14.91
N THR A 137 -6.51 -4.90 15.81
CA THR A 137 -5.21 -5.55 15.98
C THR A 137 -4.75 -6.24 14.70
N LEU A 138 -5.64 -6.97 14.01
CA LEU A 138 -5.35 -7.59 12.73
C LEU A 138 -5.03 -6.55 11.63
N THR A 139 -5.79 -5.45 11.58
CA THR A 139 -5.50 -4.31 10.70
C THR A 139 -4.10 -3.77 10.95
N GLY A 140 -3.71 -3.59 12.22
CA GLY A 140 -2.36 -3.15 12.57
C GLY A 140 -1.26 -4.12 12.14
N TYR A 141 -1.46 -5.44 12.27
CA TYR A 141 -0.49 -6.41 11.77
C TYR A 141 -0.32 -6.37 10.24
N ILE A 142 -1.39 -6.10 9.48
CA ILE A 142 -1.29 -5.93 8.02
C ILE A 142 -0.36 -4.75 7.67
N TYR A 143 -0.45 -3.65 8.40
CA TYR A 143 0.46 -2.51 8.23
C TYR A 143 1.91 -2.88 8.57
N ILE A 144 2.12 -3.60 9.68
CA ILE A 144 3.45 -4.06 10.11
C ILE A 144 4.07 -5.00 9.06
N LEU A 145 3.28 -5.87 8.44
CA LEU A 145 3.77 -6.81 7.43
C LEU A 145 4.45 -6.15 6.24
N HIS A 146 4.20 -4.86 5.96
CA HIS A 146 4.90 -4.15 4.89
C HIS A 146 6.42 -4.05 5.12
N VAL A 147 6.90 -4.23 6.36
CA VAL A 147 8.34 -4.30 6.65
C VAL A 147 9.03 -5.42 5.88
N ILE A 148 8.32 -6.50 5.51
CA ILE A 148 8.92 -7.59 4.73
C ILE A 148 9.41 -7.11 3.37
N ASN A 149 8.82 -6.05 2.81
CA ASN A 149 9.19 -5.56 1.48
C ASN A 149 10.64 -5.09 1.40
N ILE A 150 11.30 -4.78 2.53
CA ILE A 150 12.73 -4.41 2.56
C ILE A 150 13.67 -5.59 2.31
N LEU A 151 13.19 -6.83 2.46
CA LEU A 151 14.01 -8.02 2.32
C LEU A 151 14.15 -8.40 0.84
N PRO A 152 15.37 -8.43 0.26
CA PRO A 152 15.54 -8.98 -1.09
C PRO A 152 15.07 -10.44 -1.16
N PRO A 153 14.42 -10.89 -2.26
CA PRO A 153 14.19 -10.20 -3.53
C PRO A 153 12.82 -9.49 -3.63
N LEU A 154 12.23 -9.05 -2.51
CA LEU A 154 10.94 -8.33 -2.52
C LEU A 154 11.11 -6.88 -2.98
N GLY A 155 10.01 -6.26 -3.39
CA GLY A 155 9.98 -5.00 -4.16
C GLY A 155 10.98 -3.93 -3.71
N ASP A 156 10.82 -3.42 -2.48
CA ASP A 156 11.71 -2.38 -1.93
C ASP A 156 13.12 -2.91 -1.68
N GLY A 157 13.25 -4.17 -1.28
CA GLY A 157 14.52 -4.86 -1.08
C GLY A 157 15.38 -4.93 -2.34
N ILE A 158 14.78 -5.07 -3.53
CA ILE A 158 15.51 -4.97 -4.81
C ILE A 158 16.05 -3.55 -4.99
N MET A 159 15.29 -2.51 -4.66
CA MET A 159 15.72 -1.13 -4.78
C MET A 159 16.84 -0.79 -3.77
N ILE A 160 16.76 -1.33 -2.54
CA ILE A 160 17.83 -1.25 -1.55
C ILE A 160 19.09 -1.95 -2.08
N LEU A 161 18.97 -3.17 -2.60
CA LEU A 161 20.09 -3.92 -3.15
C LEU A 161 20.74 -3.17 -4.31
N LYS A 162 19.95 -2.63 -5.24
CA LYS A 162 20.43 -1.77 -6.33
C LYS A 162 21.20 -0.58 -5.77
N ALA A 163 20.65 0.14 -4.79
CA ALA A 163 21.32 1.29 -4.19
C ALA A 163 22.65 0.92 -3.52
N LEU A 164 22.74 -0.24 -2.87
CA LEU A 164 23.97 -0.72 -2.23
C LEU A 164 25.04 -1.11 -3.26
N LEU A 165 24.64 -1.71 -4.39
CA LEU A 165 25.51 -2.16 -5.47
C LEU A 165 25.91 -1.04 -6.44
N THR A 166 25.16 0.06 -6.49
CA THR A 166 25.57 1.26 -7.25
C THR A 166 26.82 1.85 -6.59
N ASN A 167 27.96 1.68 -7.25
CA ASN A 167 29.23 2.26 -6.83
C ASN A 167 29.16 3.79 -6.89
N ASN A 168 29.87 4.45 -5.96
CA ASN A 168 30.08 5.90 -5.96
C ASN A 168 30.87 6.30 -7.21
N SER A 169 30.17 6.54 -8.32
CA SER A 169 30.68 7.27 -9.48
C SER A 169 29.78 8.49 -9.65
N ALA A 170 30.08 9.50 -8.82
CA ALA A 170 29.85 10.90 -9.13
C ALA A 170 31.23 11.52 -9.31
#